data_AF-A0A7R5KED8-F1
#
_entry.id   AF-A0A7R5KED8-F1
#
_cell.length_a   1.000
_cell.length_b   1.000
_cell.length_c   1.000
_cell.angle_alpha   90.00
_cell.angle_beta   90.00
_cell.angle_gamma   90.00
#
_symmetry.space_group_name_H-M   'P 1'
#
loop_
_entity.id
_entity.type
_entity.pdbx_description
1 polymer ?
#
loop_
_entity_poly.entity_id
_entity_poly.type
_entity_poly.pdbx_seq_one_letter_code
_entity_poly.pdbx_strand_id
1 'polypeptide(L)'
;MDSGARPGGGGGPGAGQNREYKLVMLGAGGVGKSAMTMQFISHRFPEDHDPTIEDAYKIRIRIDDEPANLDILDTAGQVRG
;
A
#
# COMPACT_ATOMS: atom_id res chain seq x y z
N MET A 1 15.72 -50.87 -24.52
CA MET A 1 15.68 -50.36 -23.14
C MET A 1 14.52 -49.38 -23.09
N ASP A 2 13.59 -49.66 -22.20
CA ASP A 2 12.25 -49.09 -22.10
C ASP A 2 12.22 -47.56 -21.93
N SER A 3 11.22 -46.95 -22.54
CA SER A 3 10.82 -45.55 -22.46
C SER A 3 10.35 -45.18 -21.05
N GLY A 4 10.93 -44.15 -20.44
CA GLY A 4 10.52 -43.72 -19.11
C GLY A 4 10.75 -42.24 -18.85
N ALA A 5 10.00 -41.37 -19.54
CA ALA A 5 9.75 -40.05 -18.98
C ALA A 5 8.85 -40.21 -17.74
N ARG A 6 9.26 -39.67 -16.59
CA ARG A 6 8.35 -39.31 -15.51
C ARG A 6 8.59 -37.85 -15.09
N PRO A 7 7.51 -37.07 -14.92
CA PRO A 7 7.57 -35.66 -14.56
C PRO A 7 7.79 -35.52 -13.04
N GLY A 8 8.57 -34.52 -12.64
CA GLY A 8 8.72 -34.12 -11.26
C GLY A 8 8.87 -32.62 -11.19
N GLY A 9 7.73 -31.93 -11.06
CA GLY A 9 7.70 -30.52 -10.71
C GLY A 9 8.35 -30.31 -9.35
N GLY A 10 9.38 -29.47 -9.31
CA GLY A 10 9.89 -28.86 -8.09
C GLY A 10 9.67 -27.36 -8.23
N GLY A 11 8.62 -26.84 -7.61
CA GLY A 11 8.46 -25.41 -7.43
C GLY A 11 9.66 -24.87 -6.67
N GLY A 12 10.56 -24.17 -7.38
CA GLY A 12 11.63 -23.36 -6.80
C GLY A 12 11.06 -22.24 -5.92
N PRO A 13 11.88 -21.66 -5.04
CA PRO A 13 11.45 -20.94 -3.83
C PRO A 13 10.30 -20.00 -4.17
N GLY A 14 9.16 -20.24 -3.53
CA GLY A 14 7.86 -19.68 -3.91
C GLY A 14 8.02 -18.24 -4.37
N ALA A 15 7.63 -17.97 -5.61
CA ALA A 15 7.59 -16.64 -6.19
C ALA A 15 7.10 -15.70 -5.08
N GLY A 16 8.01 -14.88 -4.54
CA GLY A 16 7.76 -14.13 -3.30
C GLY A 16 6.40 -13.49 -3.44
N GLN A 17 5.44 -13.98 -2.65
CA GLN A 17 4.06 -13.51 -2.79
C GLN A 17 4.15 -12.00 -2.60
N ASN A 18 3.84 -11.25 -3.65
CA ASN A 18 3.92 -9.80 -3.62
C ASN A 18 2.82 -9.34 -2.66
N ARG A 19 3.18 -9.20 -1.37
CA ARG A 19 2.22 -8.95 -0.30
C ARG A 19 1.52 -7.63 -0.59
N GLU A 20 0.20 -7.63 -0.50
CA GLU A 20 -0.62 -6.44 -0.72
C GLU A 20 -1.27 -6.06 0.61
N TYR A 21 -1.05 -4.81 1.03
CA TYR A 21 -1.65 -4.23 2.22
C TYR A 21 -2.57 -3.09 1.79
N LYS A 22 -3.72 -2.98 2.46
CA LYS A 22 -4.71 -1.91 2.22
C LYS A 22 -4.85 -1.09 3.49
N LEU A 23 -4.68 0.21 3.37
CA LEU A 23 -4.72 1.17 4.46
C LEU A 23 -5.75 2.25 4.14
N VAL A 24 -6.63 2.55 5.08
CA VAL A 24 -7.65 3.60 4.95
C VAL A 24 -7.45 4.61 6.06
N MET A 25 -7.35 5.89 5.70
CA MET A 25 -7.14 6.99 6.62
C MET A 25 -8.47 7.57 7.08
N LEU A 26 -8.81 7.41 8.36
CA LEU A 26 -10.07 7.90 8.93
C LEU A 26 -9.80 8.89 10.08
N GLY A 27 -10.72 9.84 10.28
CA GLY A 27 -10.62 10.85 11.33
C GLY A 27 -11.43 12.11 11.02
N ALA A 28 -11.47 13.05 11.96
CA ALA A 28 -12.17 14.32 11.78
C ALA A 28 -11.55 15.19 10.67
N GLY A 29 -12.27 16.23 10.24
CA GLY A 29 -11.72 17.28 9.38
C GLY A 29 -10.51 17.96 10.04
N GLY A 30 -9.47 18.26 9.25
CA GLY A 30 -8.31 19.03 9.71
C GLY A 30 -7.30 18.31 10.61
N VAL A 31 -7.48 17.03 10.97
CA VAL A 31 -6.56 16.31 11.88
C VAL A 31 -5.23 15.87 11.23
N GLY A 32 -5.02 16.15 9.94
CA GLY A 32 -3.74 15.88 9.26
C GLY A 32 -3.61 14.54 8.55
N LYS A 33 -4.71 13.84 8.23
CA LYS A 33 -4.69 12.55 7.50
C LYS A 33 -3.89 12.65 6.19
N SER A 34 -4.26 13.60 5.34
CA SER A 34 -3.63 13.86 4.05
C SER A 34 -2.18 14.31 4.20
N ALA A 35 -1.88 15.14 5.20
CA ALA A 35 -0.50 15.55 5.48
C ALA A 35 0.39 14.34 5.85
N MET A 36 -0.13 13.40 6.64
CA MET A 36 0.59 12.17 6.99
C MET A 36 0.77 11.25 5.79
N THR A 37 -0.27 11.07 4.96
CA THR A 37 -0.17 10.32 3.69
C THR A 37 0.89 10.91 2.78
N MET A 38 0.86 12.23 2.53
CA MET A 38 1.81 12.93 1.67
C MET A 38 3.24 12.87 2.21
N GLN A 39 3.43 13.09 3.51
CA GLN A 39 4.73 12.96 4.15
C GLN A 39 5.30 11.55 4.00
N PHE A 40 4.46 10.52 4.11
CA PHE A 40 4.90 9.13 3.97
C PHE A 40 5.30 8.79 2.53
N ILE A 41 4.52 9.20 1.52
CA ILE A 41 4.77 8.83 0.12
C ILE A 41 5.83 9.68 -0.57
N SER A 42 5.91 10.97 -0.23
CA SER A 42 6.72 11.96 -0.96
C SER A 42 7.92 12.48 -0.16
N HIS A 43 8.02 12.10 1.12
CA HIS A 43 8.98 12.65 2.07
C HIS A 43 8.95 14.18 2.17
N ARG A 44 7.82 14.80 1.82
CA ARG A 44 7.56 16.23 1.91
C ARG A 44 6.26 16.48 2.65
N PHE A 45 6.33 17.40 3.60
CA PHE A 45 5.15 17.88 4.31
C PHE A 45 4.49 18.99 3.47
N PRO A 46 3.18 18.93 3.20
CA PRO A 46 2.51 19.97 2.42
C PRO A 46 2.50 21.31 3.17
N GLU A 47 2.83 22.39 2.48
CA GLU A 47 2.82 23.76 3.03
C GLU A 47 1.38 24.32 3.11
N ASP A 48 0.56 23.97 2.12
CA ASP A 48 -0.84 24.36 2.02
C ASP A 48 -1.75 23.14 2.16
N HIS A 49 -2.98 23.35 2.66
CA HIS A 49 -3.97 22.29 2.82
C HIS A 49 -5.22 22.57 1.98
N ASP A 50 -5.37 21.81 0.91
CA ASP A 50 -6.66 21.64 0.22
C ASP A 50 -7.43 20.47 0.88
N PRO A 51 -8.72 20.64 1.23
CA PRO A 51 -9.52 19.56 1.80
C PRO A 51 -9.66 18.37 0.84
N THR A 52 -9.23 17.19 1.29
CA THR A 52 -9.41 15.94 0.54
C THR A 52 -10.88 15.52 0.51
N ILE A 53 -11.35 15.07 -0.66
CA ILE A 53 -12.63 14.34 -0.82
C ILE A 53 -12.34 12.85 -0.66
N GLU A 54 -11.56 12.29 -1.57
CA GLU A 54 -11.03 10.93 -1.53
C GLU A 54 -9.84 10.85 -2.51
N ASP A 55 -8.70 10.35 -2.05
CA ASP A 55 -7.50 10.12 -2.86
C ASP A 55 -7.00 8.69 -2.68
N ALA A 56 -6.56 8.04 -3.76
CA ALA A 56 -6.05 6.67 -3.75
C ALA A 56 -4.60 6.62 -4.26
N TYR A 57 -3.72 6.00 -3.47
CA TYR A 57 -2.31 5.85 -3.77
C TYR A 57 -1.91 4.37 -3.76
N LYS A 58 -1.05 3.96 -4.70
CA LYS A 58 -0.44 2.63 -4.73
C LYS A 58 1.07 2.81 -4.82
N ILE A 59 1.78 2.33 -3.81
CA ILE A 59 3.25 2.43 -3.72
C ILE A 59 3.88 1.07 -3.43
N ARG A 60 5.16 0.91 -3.73
CA ARG A 60 5.96 -0.26 -3.32
C ARG A 60 6.86 0.12 -2.16
N ILE A 61 6.80 -0.67 -1.08
CA ILE A 61 7.60 -0.46 0.14
C ILE A 61 8.20 -1.78 0.61
N ARG A 62 9.07 -1.72 1.63
CA ARG A 62 9.53 -2.89 2.37
C ARG A 62 8.83 -2.93 3.73
N ILE A 63 8.24 -4.07 4.08
CA ILE A 63 7.67 -4.35 5.40
C ILE A 63 8.37 -5.61 5.91
N ASP A 64 9.00 -5.53 7.08
CA ASP A 64 9.80 -6.63 7.65
C ASP A 64 10.85 -7.17 6.65
N ASP A 65 11.52 -6.26 5.94
CA ASP A 65 12.50 -6.56 4.88
C ASP A 65 11.96 -7.31 3.65
N GLU A 66 10.65 -7.45 3.51
CA GLU A 66 10.02 -8.05 2.34
C GLU A 66 9.35 -7.00 1.44
N PRO A 67 9.52 -7.05 0.10
CA PRO A 67 8.80 -6.18 -0.83
C PRO A 67 7.27 -6.36 -0.73
N ALA A 68 6.54 -5.25 -0.68
CA ALA A 68 5.09 -5.22 -0.62
C ALA A 68 4.50 -4.08 -1.43
N ASN A 69 3.28 -4.26 -1.96
CA ASN A 69 2.44 -3.17 -2.43
C ASN A 69 1.60 -2.65 -1.26
N LEU A 70 1.51 -1.33 -1.13
CA LEU A 70 0.63 -0.67 -0.19
C LEU A 70 -0.36 0.21 -0.95
N ASP A 71 -1.64 -0.05 -0.72
CA ASP A 71 -2.78 0.70 -1.24
C ASP A 71 -3.31 1.59 -0.13
N ILE A 72 -3.21 2.90 -0.30
CA ILE A 72 -3.67 3.90 0.67
C ILE A 72 -4.90 4.58 0.10
N LEU A 73 -5.99 4.56 0.86
CA LEU A 73 -7.18 5.37 0.63
C LEU A 73 -7.21 6.49 1.66
N ASP A 74 -6.99 7.73 1.23
CA ASP A 74 -7.13 8.92 2.04
C ASP A 74 -8.53 9.52 1.85
N THR A 75 -9.30 9.66 2.93
CA THR A 75 -10.71 10.10 2.84
C THR A 75 -10.89 11.51 3.41
N ALA A 76 -11.96 12.17 2.99
CA ALA A 76 -12.45 13.36 3.67
C ALA A 76 -12.59 13.11 5.18
N GLY A 77 -12.27 14.14 5.97
CA GLY A 77 -12.57 14.10 7.39
C GLY A 77 -14.04 14.35 7.64
N GLN A 78 -14.62 13.68 8.63
CA GLN A 78 -15.96 14.03 9.09
C GLN A 78 -15.96 15.45 9.66
N VAL A 79 -16.81 16.32 9.11
CA VAL A 79 -17.12 17.62 9.72
C VAL A 79 -18.28 17.39 10.67
N ARG A 80 -18.09 17.66 11.96
CA ARG A 80 -19.23 17.69 12.89
C ARG A 80 -19.97 19.01 12.67
N GLY A 81 -21.26 18.91 12.36
CA GLY A 81 -22.19 20.05 12.34
C GLY A 81 -22.62 20.45 13.75
#